data_AF-A0A7V9VH04-F1
#
_entry.id   AF-A0A7V9VH04-F1
#
_cell.length_a   1.000
_cell.length_b   1.000
_cell.length_c   1.000
_cell.angle_alpha   90.00
_cell.angle_beta   90.00
_cell.angle_gamma   90.00
#
_symmetry.space_group_name_H-M   'P 1'
#
loop_
_entity.id
_entity.type
_entity.pdbx_description
1 polymer ?
#
loop_
_entity_poly.entity_id
_entity_poly.type
_entity_poly.pdbx_seq_one_letter_code
_entity_poly.pdbx_strand_id
1 'polypeptide(L)'
;MTDLAGATKPNLDGIPQRQRYRESGNRSMFEESRQLTQSVSQQRLAVIAMTMIIGVGFVVRLIAAITLSPHVDEPSSVLAAHAVAERGLPILPSGTPYFQGVTLSYLLQPFVWLGFGEIDDLLAMRMIVVVAGTVTLYLCYRLAREVTGDARVGLVMAALVAIDPISVQWSGHLRMYGLLQALVIALAWAFVRLLNGDKSWRQVTLVAMLYWLS
;
A
#
# COMPACT_ATOMS: atom_id res chain seq x y z
N MET A 1 45.81 37.73 -16.95
CA MET A 1 44.86 38.70 -17.54
C MET A 1 43.54 38.55 -16.82
N THR A 2 43.16 39.62 -16.13
CA THR A 2 41.79 40.02 -15.72
C THR A 2 40.92 39.03 -14.95
N ASP A 3 41.06 39.15 -13.63
CA ASP A 3 40.06 38.94 -12.60
C ASP A 3 38.90 39.95 -12.81
N LEU A 4 37.65 39.47 -12.94
CA LEU A 4 36.46 40.31 -13.08
C LEU A 4 35.81 40.52 -11.71
N ALA A 5 36.08 41.70 -11.18
CA ALA A 5 35.58 42.26 -9.95
C ALA A 5 34.05 42.39 -9.90
N GLY A 6 33.50 42.09 -8.72
CA GLY A 6 32.74 43.07 -7.94
C GLY A 6 31.43 43.58 -8.52
N ALA A 7 30.38 42.76 -8.48
CA ALA A 7 29.01 43.28 -8.51
C ALA A 7 28.71 43.99 -7.18
N THR A 8 28.84 45.33 -7.18
CA THR A 8 28.44 46.22 -6.10
C THR A 8 26.93 46.09 -5.85
N LYS A 9 26.56 45.75 -4.60
CA LYS A 9 25.16 45.74 -4.17
C LYS A 9 24.59 47.16 -4.32
N PRO A 10 23.37 47.34 -4.84
CA PRO A 10 22.78 48.66 -5.02
C PRO A 10 22.58 49.34 -3.65
N ASN A 11 23.01 50.60 -3.56
CA ASN A 11 22.83 51.45 -2.37
C ASN A 11 21.34 51.82 -2.23
N LEU A 12 20.69 51.35 -1.16
CA LEU A 12 19.26 51.51 -0.90
C LEU A 12 18.93 52.74 -0.04
N ASP A 13 19.89 53.62 0.25
CA ASP A 13 19.78 54.67 1.26
C ASP A 13 18.79 55.81 0.93
N GLY A 14 18.24 55.86 -0.28
CA GLY A 14 17.26 56.90 -0.71
C GLY A 14 15.78 56.50 -0.68
N ILE A 15 15.43 55.24 -0.37
CA ILE A 15 14.05 54.75 -0.48
C ILE A 15 13.30 54.94 0.86
N PRO A 16 12.13 55.63 0.90
CA PRO A 16 11.39 55.84 2.14
C PRO A 16 11.04 54.50 2.81
N GLN A 17 11.20 54.41 4.14
CA GLN A 17 11.07 53.15 4.90
C GLN A 17 9.77 52.38 4.61
N ARG A 18 8.67 53.07 4.31
CA ARG A 18 7.40 52.46 3.90
C ARG A 18 7.49 51.65 2.60
N GLN A 19 8.33 52.06 1.65
CA GLN A 19 8.55 51.34 0.40
C GLN A 19 9.41 50.08 0.62
N ARG A 20 10.45 50.16 1.46
CA ARG A 20 11.27 48.97 1.80
C ARG A 20 10.46 47.87 2.47
N TYR A 21 9.57 48.23 3.41
CA TYR A 21 8.69 47.27 4.09
C TYR A 21 7.68 46.62 3.13
N ARG A 22 7.20 47.39 2.15
CA ARG A 22 6.26 46.94 1.13
C ARG A 22 6.93 46.02 0.09
N GLU A 23 8.20 46.27 -0.24
CA GLU A 23 8.99 45.41 -1.13
C GLU A 23 9.46 44.12 -0.44
N SER A 24 9.86 44.17 0.84
CA SER A 24 10.19 42.95 1.60
C SER A 24 8.96 42.08 1.87
N GLY A 25 7.82 42.70 2.16
CA GLY A 25 6.53 42.01 2.29
C GLY A 25 6.08 41.36 0.99
N ASN A 26 6.24 42.04 -0.15
CA ASN A 26 5.94 41.44 -1.45
C ASN A 26 6.88 40.26 -1.76
N ARG A 27 8.19 40.37 -1.53
CA ARG A 27 9.15 39.28 -1.81
C ARG A 27 8.88 38.03 -0.96
N SER A 28 8.64 38.19 0.34
CA SER A 28 8.28 37.07 1.23
C SER A 28 6.96 36.41 0.80
N MET A 29 5.95 37.19 0.45
CA MET A 29 4.67 36.67 -0.07
C MET A 29 4.84 35.91 -1.41
N PHE A 30 5.71 36.37 -2.32
CA PHE A 30 6.02 35.68 -3.57
C PHE A 30 6.80 34.36 -3.34
N GLU A 31 7.71 34.33 -2.36
CA GLU A 31 8.44 33.11 -2.00
C GLU A 31 7.52 32.08 -1.33
N GLU A 32 6.66 32.49 -0.39
CA GLU A 32 5.67 31.62 0.25
C GLU A 32 4.69 31.04 -0.77
N SER A 33 4.15 31.87 -1.67
CA SER A 33 3.25 31.39 -2.73
C SER A 33 3.93 30.42 -3.71
N ARG A 34 5.21 30.62 -4.06
CA ARG A 34 6.00 29.64 -4.83
C ARG A 34 6.21 28.34 -4.06
N GLN A 35 6.59 28.40 -2.78
CA GLN A 35 6.82 27.22 -1.95
C GLN A 35 5.52 26.41 -1.77
N LEU A 36 4.39 27.08 -1.53
CA LEU A 36 3.07 26.46 -1.46
C LEU A 36 2.72 25.79 -2.80
N THR A 37 2.87 26.50 -3.92
CA THR A 37 2.57 25.96 -5.26
C THR A 37 3.45 24.75 -5.59
N GLN A 38 4.74 24.79 -5.25
CA GLN A 38 5.68 23.68 -5.44
C GLN A 38 5.29 22.47 -4.57
N SER A 39 4.94 22.67 -3.30
CA SER A 39 4.53 21.59 -2.39
C SER A 39 3.25 20.89 -2.87
N VAL A 40 2.26 21.66 -3.33
CA VAL A 40 1.00 21.13 -3.88
C VAL A 40 1.24 20.35 -5.16
N SER A 41 2.11 20.86 -6.06
CA SER A 41 2.48 20.15 -7.29
C SER A 41 3.16 18.80 -7.00
N GLN A 42 4.11 18.76 -6.05
CA GLN A 42 4.78 17.53 -5.65
C GLN A 42 3.82 16.51 -5.03
N GLN A 43 2.88 16.96 -4.19
CA GLN A 43 1.85 16.10 -3.62
C GLN A 43 0.93 15.51 -4.71
N ARG A 44 0.49 16.34 -5.67
CA ARG A 44 -0.32 15.89 -6.80
C ARG A 44 0.41 14.83 -7.63
N LEU A 45 1.68 15.06 -7.95
CA LEU A 45 2.51 14.09 -8.68
C LEU A 45 2.65 12.77 -7.92
N ALA A 46 2.87 12.82 -6.60
CA ALA A 46 2.98 11.61 -5.78
C ALA A 46 1.66 10.81 -5.76
N VAL A 47 0.52 11.50 -5.67
CA VAL A 47 -0.80 10.86 -5.74
C VAL A 47 -1.03 10.22 -7.11
N ILE A 48 -0.75 10.95 -8.20
CA ILE A 48 -0.90 10.43 -9.56
C ILE A 48 0.00 9.19 -9.77
N ALA A 49 1.27 9.29 -9.37
CA ALA A 49 2.22 8.18 -9.47
C ALA A 49 1.74 6.96 -8.67
N MET A 50 1.25 7.17 -7.44
CA MET A 50 0.75 6.08 -6.61
C MET A 50 -0.51 5.43 -7.22
N THR A 51 -1.44 6.23 -7.73
CA THR A 51 -2.63 5.73 -8.42
C THR A 51 -2.26 4.91 -9.65
N MET A 52 -1.28 5.36 -10.43
CA MET A 52 -0.77 4.61 -11.58
C MET A 52 -0.13 3.29 -11.15
N ILE A 53 0.69 3.28 -10.10
CA ILE A 53 1.31 2.06 -9.57
C ILE A 53 0.23 1.07 -9.09
N ILE A 54 -0.78 1.54 -8.37
CA ILE A 54 -1.91 0.71 -7.91
C ILE A 54 -2.68 0.16 -9.12
N GLY A 55 -3.01 1.00 -10.09
CA GLY A 55 -3.74 0.60 -11.30
C GLY A 55 -2.99 -0.45 -12.11
N VAL A 56 -1.71 -0.21 -12.42
CA VAL A 56 -0.86 -1.17 -13.13
C VAL A 56 -0.69 -2.44 -12.32
N GLY A 57 -0.37 -2.34 -11.03
CA GLY A 57 -0.17 -3.48 -10.16
C GLY A 57 -1.43 -4.33 -9.96
N PHE A 58 -2.61 -3.72 -9.95
CA PHE A 58 -3.91 -4.41 -9.98
C PHE A 58 -4.11 -5.14 -11.31
N VAL A 59 -3.90 -4.48 -12.45
CA VAL A 59 -4.06 -5.09 -13.78
C VAL A 59 -3.11 -6.28 -13.95
N VAL A 60 -1.85 -6.16 -13.54
CA VAL A 60 -0.87 -7.27 -13.60
C VAL A 60 -1.33 -8.46 -12.76
N ARG A 61 -1.85 -8.23 -11.55
CA ARG A 61 -2.37 -9.29 -10.66
C ARG A 61 -3.66 -9.91 -11.19
N LEU A 62 -4.53 -9.11 -11.79
CA LEU A 62 -5.74 -9.58 -12.44
C LEU A 62 -5.40 -10.47 -13.65
N ILE A 63 -4.44 -10.05 -14.48
CA ILE A 63 -3.93 -10.87 -15.59
C ILE A 63 -3.35 -12.18 -15.05
N ALA A 64 -2.58 -12.15 -13.96
CA ALA A 64 -2.07 -13.36 -13.33
C ALA A 64 -3.20 -14.27 -12.82
N ALA A 65 -4.23 -13.71 -12.18
CA ALA A 65 -5.39 -14.45 -11.70
C ALA A 65 -6.23 -15.09 -12.83
N ILE A 66 -6.19 -14.53 -14.05
CA ILE A 66 -6.88 -15.08 -15.21
C ILE A 66 -6.02 -16.10 -15.97
N THR A 67 -4.71 -15.85 -16.08
CA THR A 67 -3.82 -16.61 -16.97
C THR A 67 -3.08 -17.75 -16.29
N LEU A 68 -2.86 -17.68 -14.97
CA LEU A 68 -2.19 -18.75 -14.24
C LEU A 68 -3.12 -19.96 -14.09
N SER A 69 -2.61 -21.11 -14.51
CA SER A 69 -3.28 -22.39 -14.32
C SER A 69 -3.57 -22.63 -12.84
N PRO A 70 -4.67 -23.33 -12.49
CA PRO A 70 -4.96 -23.65 -11.10
C PRO A 70 -3.77 -24.32 -10.41
N HIS A 71 -3.41 -23.81 -9.25
CA HIS A 71 -2.39 -24.42 -8.41
C HIS A 71 -3.01 -25.64 -7.70
N VAL A 72 -2.19 -26.67 -7.48
CA VAL A 72 -2.61 -27.96 -6.93
C VAL A 72 -3.34 -27.84 -5.58
N ASP A 73 -3.02 -26.80 -4.81
CA ASP A 73 -3.57 -26.59 -3.48
C ASP A 73 -4.77 -25.61 -3.43
N GLU A 74 -5.19 -25.01 -4.55
CA GLU A 74 -6.39 -24.14 -4.57
C GLU A 74 -7.69 -24.87 -4.24
N PRO A 75 -7.93 -26.13 -4.71
CA PRO A 75 -9.10 -26.90 -4.28
C PRO A 75 -9.19 -27.07 -2.76
N SER A 76 -8.06 -27.15 -2.06
CA SER A 76 -8.04 -27.23 -0.60
C SER A 76 -8.53 -25.92 0.05
N SER A 77 -8.18 -24.76 -0.52
CA SER A 77 -8.69 -23.46 -0.06
C SER A 77 -10.22 -23.35 -0.26
N VAL A 78 -10.72 -23.86 -1.39
CA VAL A 78 -12.15 -23.90 -1.71
C VAL A 78 -12.89 -24.82 -0.73
N LEU A 79 -12.41 -26.04 -0.53
CA LEU A 79 -12.98 -26.99 0.44
C LEU A 79 -12.98 -26.43 1.86
N ALA A 80 -11.92 -25.73 2.26
CA ALA A 80 -11.86 -25.08 3.57
C ALA A 80 -12.89 -23.96 3.70
N ALA A 81 -13.16 -23.20 2.64
CA ALA A 81 -14.22 -22.18 2.62
C ALA A 81 -15.61 -22.81 2.78
N HIS A 82 -15.88 -23.93 2.10
CA HIS A 82 -17.12 -24.71 2.28
C HIS A 82 -17.26 -25.25 3.71
N ALA A 83 -16.19 -25.83 4.26
CA ALA A 83 -16.21 -26.33 5.63
C ALA A 83 -16.53 -25.23 6.66
N VAL A 84 -16.00 -24.02 6.45
CA VAL A 84 -16.34 -22.84 7.26
C VAL A 84 -17.80 -22.43 7.04
N ALA A 85 -18.27 -22.37 5.79
CA ALA A 85 -19.64 -21.98 5.46
C ALA A 85 -20.70 -22.92 6.02
N GLU A 86 -20.41 -24.23 6.09
CA GLU A 86 -21.33 -25.26 6.58
C GLU A 86 -21.24 -25.48 8.10
N ARG A 87 -20.02 -25.51 8.65
CA ARG A 87 -19.75 -25.99 10.02
C ARG A 87 -19.12 -24.93 10.92
N GLY A 88 -18.76 -23.77 10.36
CA GLY A 88 -18.09 -22.70 11.08
C GLY A 88 -16.61 -22.94 11.36
N LEU A 89 -16.02 -24.05 10.91
CA LEU A 89 -14.62 -24.40 11.16
C LEU A 89 -13.94 -24.95 9.89
N PRO A 90 -12.68 -24.57 9.59
CA PRO A 90 -11.95 -25.03 8.41
C PRO A 90 -11.36 -26.43 8.63
N ILE A 91 -12.21 -27.44 8.75
CA ILE A 91 -11.82 -28.85 8.88
C ILE A 91 -12.13 -29.55 7.56
N LEU A 92 -11.09 -30.05 6.89
CA LEU A 92 -11.22 -30.71 5.59
C LEU A 92 -12.01 -32.02 5.69
N PRO A 93 -12.54 -32.56 4.57
CA PRO A 93 -13.24 -33.85 4.56
C PRO A 93 -12.42 -35.02 5.14
N SER A 94 -11.09 -34.93 5.11
CA SER A 94 -10.17 -35.89 5.74
C SER A 94 -10.18 -35.86 7.27
N GLY A 95 -10.83 -34.87 7.88
CA GLY A 95 -10.74 -34.58 9.31
C GLY A 95 -9.54 -33.71 9.71
N THR A 96 -8.68 -33.32 8.76
CA THR A 96 -7.50 -32.50 9.01
C THR A 96 -7.89 -31.02 9.19
N PRO A 97 -7.49 -30.36 10.30
CA PRO A 97 -7.65 -28.92 10.44
C PRO A 97 -6.78 -28.14 9.44
N TYR A 98 -7.35 -27.17 8.75
CA TYR A 98 -6.66 -26.36 7.74
C TYR A 98 -6.17 -25.03 8.34
N PHE A 99 -5.13 -25.11 9.17
CA PHE A 99 -4.61 -23.94 9.92
C PHE A 99 -3.96 -22.86 9.03
N GLN A 100 -3.30 -23.29 7.96
CA GLN A 100 -2.46 -22.40 7.16
C GLN A 100 -3.22 -21.29 6.42
N GLY A 101 -4.52 -21.46 6.18
CA GLY A 101 -5.34 -20.50 5.46
C GLY A 101 -6.60 -20.09 6.21
N VAL A 102 -6.62 -20.20 7.55
CA VAL A 102 -7.81 -19.94 8.38
C VAL A 102 -8.43 -18.58 8.06
N THR A 103 -7.63 -17.52 8.07
CA THR A 103 -8.10 -16.15 7.78
C THR A 103 -8.70 -16.07 6.37
N LEU A 104 -8.05 -16.67 5.38
CA LEU A 104 -8.56 -16.72 4.02
C LEU A 104 -9.86 -17.52 3.92
N SER A 105 -9.98 -18.66 4.62
CA SER A 105 -11.20 -19.48 4.61
C SER A 105 -12.43 -18.74 5.13
N TYR A 106 -12.30 -17.97 6.23
CA TYR A 106 -13.38 -17.11 6.72
C TYR A 106 -13.72 -15.96 5.78
N LEU A 107 -12.71 -15.40 5.10
CA LEU A 107 -12.93 -14.34 4.11
C LEU A 107 -13.62 -14.87 2.83
N LEU A 108 -13.45 -16.15 2.50
CA LEU A 108 -14.08 -16.81 1.35
C LEU A 108 -15.47 -17.36 1.64
N GLN A 109 -15.83 -17.52 2.91
CA GLN A 109 -17.15 -18.01 3.35
C GLN A 109 -18.34 -17.29 2.65
N PRO A 110 -18.36 -15.96 2.48
CA PRO A 110 -19.48 -15.30 1.80
C PRO A 110 -19.62 -15.69 0.32
N PHE A 111 -18.52 -16.06 -0.36
CA PHE A 111 -18.58 -16.48 -1.76
C PHE A 111 -19.33 -17.80 -1.89
N VAL A 112 -19.11 -18.73 -0.95
CA VAL A 112 -19.86 -20.00 -0.89
C VAL A 112 -21.35 -19.75 -0.71
N TRP A 113 -21.73 -18.88 0.23
CA TRP A 113 -23.14 -18.55 0.47
C TRP A 113 -23.81 -17.84 -0.70
N LEU A 114 -23.06 -17.08 -1.48
CA LEU A 114 -23.54 -16.39 -2.68
C LEU A 114 -23.56 -17.29 -3.93
N GLY A 115 -23.10 -18.55 -3.83
CA GLY A 115 -23.05 -19.48 -4.94
C GLY A 115 -21.84 -19.31 -5.87
N PHE A 116 -20.80 -18.59 -5.44
CA PHE A 116 -19.52 -18.41 -6.15
C PHE A 116 -18.39 -19.21 -5.48
N GLY A 117 -18.72 -20.34 -4.85
CA GLY A 117 -17.82 -21.14 -4.03
C GLY A 117 -17.24 -22.36 -4.74
N GLU A 118 -17.49 -22.52 -6.04
CA GLU A 118 -17.05 -23.70 -6.77
C GLU A 118 -15.71 -23.46 -7.47
N ILE A 119 -15.06 -24.55 -7.92
CA ILE A 119 -13.81 -24.46 -8.66
C ILE A 119 -13.99 -23.73 -10.01
N ASP A 120 -15.20 -23.76 -10.57
CA ASP A 120 -15.55 -23.03 -11.79
C ASP A 120 -15.59 -21.51 -11.55
N ASP A 121 -15.83 -21.07 -10.30
CA ASP A 121 -15.87 -19.68 -9.86
C ASP A 121 -14.53 -19.17 -9.34
N LEU A 122 -13.43 -19.89 -9.62
CA LEU A 122 -12.12 -19.63 -9.05
C LEU A 122 -11.65 -18.19 -9.25
N LEU A 123 -11.98 -17.56 -10.39
CA LEU A 123 -11.66 -16.15 -10.63
C LEU A 123 -12.34 -15.23 -9.61
N ALA A 124 -13.63 -15.44 -9.31
CA ALA A 124 -14.36 -14.64 -8.34
C ALA A 124 -13.73 -14.73 -6.95
N MET A 125 -13.37 -15.95 -6.53
CA MET A 125 -12.68 -16.16 -5.26
C MET A 125 -11.26 -15.56 -5.26
N ARG A 126 -10.50 -15.69 -6.36
CA ARG A 126 -9.15 -15.11 -6.52
C ARG A 126 -9.14 -13.59 -6.35
N MET A 127 -10.25 -12.91 -6.64
CA MET A 127 -10.34 -11.45 -6.47
C MET A 127 -10.01 -10.99 -5.06
N ILE A 128 -10.27 -11.80 -4.02
CA ILE A 128 -9.90 -11.42 -2.65
C ILE A 128 -8.39 -11.31 -2.47
N VAL A 129 -7.64 -12.21 -3.10
CA VAL A 129 -6.18 -12.26 -3.02
C VAL A 129 -5.56 -11.22 -3.97
N VAL A 130 -6.20 -10.97 -5.12
CA VAL A 130 -5.81 -9.86 -6.03
C VAL A 130 -5.92 -8.53 -5.29
N VAL A 131 -7.05 -8.28 -4.64
CA VAL A 131 -7.27 -7.05 -3.86
C VAL A 131 -6.26 -6.95 -2.71
N ALA A 132 -6.03 -8.04 -1.96
CA ALA A 132 -5.02 -8.05 -0.90
C ALA A 132 -3.62 -7.72 -1.44
N GLY A 133 -3.21 -8.34 -2.56
CA GLY A 133 -1.96 -8.06 -3.25
C GLY A 133 -1.83 -6.62 -3.74
N THR A 134 -2.92 -6.01 -4.21
CA THR A 134 -2.94 -4.59 -4.59
C THR A 134 -2.83 -3.68 -3.36
N VAL A 135 -3.51 -4.00 -2.26
CA VAL A 135 -3.40 -3.27 -0.99
C VAL A 135 -1.96 -3.31 -0.46
N THR A 136 -1.25 -4.42 -0.63
CA THR A 136 0.18 -4.54 -0.28
C THR A 136 1.03 -3.43 -0.92
N LEU A 137 0.72 -2.98 -2.14
CA LEU A 137 1.47 -1.90 -2.80
C LEU A 137 1.38 -0.60 -2.01
N TYR A 138 0.17 -0.27 -1.54
CA TYR A 138 -0.07 0.89 -0.69
C TYR A 138 0.61 0.74 0.67
N LEU A 139 0.53 -0.44 1.29
CA LEU A 139 1.17 -0.69 2.58
C LEU A 139 2.71 -0.60 2.48
N CYS A 140 3.32 -1.11 1.41
CA CYS A 140 4.74 -0.98 1.14
C CYS A 140 5.16 0.50 0.99
N TYR A 141 4.38 1.30 0.25
CA TYR A 141 4.59 2.75 0.15
C TYR A 141 4.57 3.41 1.54
N ARG A 142 3.57 3.07 2.36
CA ARG A 142 3.40 3.63 3.71
C ARG A 142 4.53 3.23 4.64
N LEU A 143 4.92 1.96 4.64
CA LEU A 143 6.02 1.44 5.45
C LEU A 143 7.34 2.13 5.09
N ALA A 144 7.72 2.14 3.81
CA ALA A 144 8.96 2.74 3.37
C ALA A 144 9.03 4.26 3.65
N ARG A 145 7.91 4.97 3.47
CA ARG A 145 7.82 6.39 3.83
C ARG A 145 7.92 6.63 5.34
N GLU A 146 7.31 5.77 6.16
CA GLU A 146 7.38 5.88 7.62
C GLU A 146 8.80 5.62 8.15
N VAL A 147 9.54 4.69 7.54
CA VAL A 147 10.91 4.35 7.91
C VAL A 147 11.91 5.42 7.46
N THR A 148 11.77 5.95 6.24
CA THR A 148 12.78 6.85 5.64
C THR A 148 12.42 8.33 5.74
N GLY A 149 11.15 8.66 5.98
CA GLY A 149 10.62 10.02 5.87
C GLY A 149 10.43 10.51 4.42
N ASP A 150 10.86 9.75 3.39
CA ASP A 150 10.80 10.16 1.99
C ASP A 150 9.70 9.41 1.21
N ALA A 151 8.79 10.18 0.61
CA ALA A 151 7.72 9.64 -0.24
C ALA A 151 8.25 8.99 -1.53
N ARG A 152 9.39 9.43 -2.06
CA ARG A 152 9.99 8.88 -3.29
C ARG A 152 10.46 7.45 -3.07
N VAL A 153 11.09 7.18 -1.93
CA VAL A 153 11.50 5.81 -1.56
C VAL A 153 10.28 4.91 -1.43
N GLY A 154 9.19 5.42 -0.86
CA GLY A 154 7.90 4.72 -0.83
C GLY A 154 7.37 4.38 -2.23
N LEU A 155 7.42 5.32 -3.17
CA LEU A 155 6.96 5.09 -4.55
C LEU A 155 7.83 4.04 -5.26
N VAL A 156 9.15 4.09 -5.08
CA VAL A 156 10.07 3.09 -5.63
C VAL A 156 9.77 1.71 -5.06
N MET A 157 9.59 1.60 -3.73
CA MET A 157 9.24 0.33 -3.08
C MET A 157 7.92 -0.24 -3.62
N ALA A 158 6.88 0.60 -3.74
CA ALA A 158 5.60 0.17 -4.29
C ALA A 158 5.72 -0.27 -5.76
N ALA A 159 6.50 0.43 -6.57
CA ALA A 159 6.73 0.07 -7.97
C ALA A 159 7.47 -1.26 -8.11
N LEU A 160 8.49 -1.51 -7.28
CA LEU A 160 9.22 -2.79 -7.27
C LEU A 160 8.30 -3.96 -6.90
N VAL A 161 7.48 -3.81 -5.85
CA VAL A 161 6.53 -4.85 -5.44
C VAL A 161 5.38 -5.02 -6.44
N ALA A 162 5.04 -3.98 -7.20
CA ALA A 162 4.00 -4.06 -8.23
C ALA A 162 4.35 -5.05 -9.33
N ILE A 163 5.64 -5.15 -9.69
CA ILE A 163 6.17 -6.02 -10.75
C ILE A 163 6.93 -7.24 -10.24
N ASP A 164 7.08 -7.40 -8.92
CA ASP A 164 7.76 -8.56 -8.33
C ASP A 164 7.01 -9.86 -8.70
N PRO A 165 7.66 -10.81 -9.41
CA PRO A 165 6.98 -11.98 -9.95
C PRO A 165 6.40 -12.89 -8.86
N ILE A 166 7.06 -13.01 -7.70
CA ILE A 166 6.60 -13.85 -6.59
C ILE A 166 5.34 -13.25 -5.97
N SER A 167 5.38 -11.95 -5.65
CA SER A 167 4.23 -11.19 -5.15
C SER A 167 3.05 -11.26 -6.12
N VAL A 168 3.30 -11.11 -7.43
CA VAL A 168 2.24 -11.20 -8.47
C VAL A 168 1.65 -12.60 -8.54
N GLN A 169 2.48 -13.65 -8.57
CA GLN A 169 2.03 -15.04 -8.62
C GLN A 169 1.12 -15.38 -7.43
N TRP A 170 1.57 -15.05 -6.21
CA TRP A 170 0.79 -15.34 -5.01
C TRP A 170 -0.40 -14.41 -4.78
N SER A 171 -0.44 -13.27 -5.47
CA SER A 171 -1.63 -12.42 -5.56
C SER A 171 -2.63 -12.91 -6.62
N GLY A 172 -2.23 -13.85 -7.49
CA GLY A 172 -3.07 -14.41 -8.56
C GLY A 172 -3.70 -15.77 -8.21
N HIS A 173 -3.07 -16.56 -7.34
CA HIS A 173 -3.64 -17.82 -6.86
C HIS A 173 -4.50 -17.64 -5.60
N LEU A 174 -5.55 -18.45 -5.47
CA LEU A 174 -6.41 -18.58 -4.30
C LEU A 174 -5.68 -19.32 -3.16
N ARG A 175 -4.64 -18.67 -2.65
CA ARG A 175 -3.79 -19.16 -1.58
C ARG A 175 -3.57 -18.06 -0.55
N MET A 176 -3.25 -18.46 0.68
CA MET A 176 -3.06 -17.56 1.80
C MET A 176 -1.89 -16.58 1.62
N TYR A 177 -0.92 -16.89 0.76
CA TYR A 177 0.34 -16.15 0.69
C TYR A 177 0.18 -14.68 0.29
N GLY A 178 -0.69 -14.35 -0.68
CA GLY A 178 -0.93 -12.96 -1.07
C GLY A 178 -1.59 -12.15 0.04
N LEU A 179 -2.53 -12.75 0.77
CA LEU A 179 -3.17 -12.15 1.94
C LEU A 179 -2.17 -12.00 3.12
N LEU A 180 -1.39 -13.04 3.39
CA LEU A 180 -0.36 -13.06 4.43
C LEU A 180 0.65 -11.93 4.18
N GLN A 181 1.11 -11.76 2.95
CA GLN A 181 2.00 -10.67 2.58
C GLN A 181 1.39 -9.30 2.93
N ALA A 182 0.11 -9.07 2.62
CA ALA A 182 -0.57 -7.82 2.96
C ALA A 182 -0.62 -7.60 4.49
N LEU A 183 -1.01 -8.63 5.25
CA LEU A 183 -1.15 -8.57 6.70
C LEU A 183 0.19 -8.36 7.40
N VAL A 184 1.25 -9.03 6.96
CA VAL A 184 2.60 -8.88 7.54
C VAL A 184 3.17 -7.49 7.27
N ILE A 185 2.99 -6.95 6.06
CA ILE A 185 3.44 -5.57 5.77
C ILE A 185 2.59 -4.54 6.53
N ALA A 186 1.28 -4.77 6.69
CA ALA A 186 0.42 -3.95 7.53
C ALA A 186 0.88 -3.98 9.00
N LEU A 187 1.21 -5.16 9.52
CA LEU A 187 1.71 -5.37 10.87
C LEU A 187 3.04 -4.61 11.07
N ALA A 188 3.98 -4.78 10.14
CA ALA A 188 5.25 -4.07 10.17
C ALA A 188 5.06 -2.54 10.14
N TRP A 189 4.19 -2.04 9.27
CA TRP A 189 3.88 -0.61 9.20
C TRP A 189 3.24 -0.10 10.50
N ALA A 190 2.24 -0.80 11.04
CA ALA A 190 1.58 -0.43 12.28
C ALA A 190 2.56 -0.43 13.46
N PHE A 191 3.48 -1.41 13.50
CA PHE A 191 4.52 -1.51 14.50
C PHE A 191 5.52 -0.35 14.42
N VAL A 192 6.05 -0.04 13.23
CA VAL A 192 6.95 1.12 13.03
C VAL A 192 6.26 2.42 13.41
N ARG A 193 4.99 2.60 13.03
CA ARG A 193 4.20 3.77 13.39
C ARG A 193 3.99 3.92 14.89
N LEU A 194 3.77 2.81 15.60
CA LEU A 194 3.66 2.78 17.07
C LEU A 194 4.99 3.16 17.75
N LEU A 195 6.13 2.79 17.16
CA LEU A 195 7.46 3.15 17.68
C LEU A 195 7.80 4.62 17.46
N ASN A 196 7.43 5.18 16.31
CA ASN A 196 7.76 6.55 15.92
C ASN A 196 6.81 7.61 16.51
N GLY A 197 5.63 7.22 17.00
CA GLY A 197 4.59 8.14 17.46
C GLY A 197 4.21 7.99 18.94
N ASP A 198 3.21 8.77 19.34
CA ASP A 198 2.61 8.64 20.67
C ASP A 198 1.84 7.33 20.78
N LYS A 199 2.20 6.54 21.80
CA LYS A 199 1.66 5.20 22.03
C LYS A 199 0.20 5.33 22.46
N SER A 200 -0.71 5.00 21.55
CA SER A 200 -2.14 4.94 21.83
C SER A 200 -2.60 3.49 21.96
N TRP A 201 -3.53 3.22 22.87
CA TRP A 201 -4.16 1.90 23.00
C TRP A 201 -4.72 1.40 21.66
N ARG A 202 -5.24 2.31 20.82
CA ARG A 202 -5.75 1.97 19.48
C ARG A 202 -4.68 1.37 18.57
N GLN A 203 -3.45 1.88 18.64
CA GLN A 203 -2.33 1.37 17.85
C GLN A 203 -1.85 0.02 18.38
N VAL A 204 -1.81 -0.15 19.70
CA VAL A 204 -1.49 -1.43 20.34
C VAL A 204 -2.52 -2.49 19.95
N THR A 205 -3.82 -2.16 20.01
CA THR A 205 -4.90 -3.03 19.57
C THR A 205 -4.79 -3.37 18.08
N LEU A 206 -4.48 -2.41 17.22
CA LEU A 206 -4.27 -2.66 15.79
C LEU A 206 -3.12 -3.65 15.54
N VAL A 207 -1.97 -3.46 16.20
CA VAL A 207 -0.83 -4.39 16.09
C VAL A 207 -1.22 -5.78 16.57
N ALA A 208 -1.89 -5.89 17.72
CA ALA A 208 -2.36 -7.17 18.23
C ALA A 208 -3.34 -7.87 17.28
N MET A 209 -4.30 -7.12 16.71
CA MET A 209 -5.26 -7.66 15.74
C MET A 209 -4.56 -8.15 14.47
N LEU A 210 -3.64 -7.36 13.91
CA LEU A 210 -2.89 -7.75 12.72
C LEU A 210 -2.02 -8.98 12.95
N TYR A 211 -1.39 -9.09 14.14
CA TYR A 211 -0.64 -10.27 14.54
C TYR A 211 -1.50 -11.54 14.63
N TRP A 212 -2.72 -11.43 15.14
CA TRP A 212 -3.64 -12.57 15.21
C TRP A 212 -4.23 -12.96 13.85
N LEU A 213 -4.32 -12.02 12.91
CA LEU A 213 -4.88 -12.26 11.58
C LEU A 213 -3.85 -12.84 10.59
N SER A 214 -2.56 -12.54 10.77
CA SER A 214 -1.44 -13.02 9.94
C SER A 214 -1.08 -14.46 10.25
#